data_AF-W6ND44-F1
#
_entry.id   AF-W6ND44-F1
#
_cell.length_a   1.000
_cell.length_b   1.000
_cell.length_c   1.000
_cell.angle_alpha   90.00
_cell.angle_beta   90.00
_cell.angle_gamma   90.00
#
_symmetry.space_group_name_H-M   'P 1'
#
loop_
_entity.id
_entity.type
_entity.pdbx_description
1 polymer ?
#
loop_
_entity_poly.entity_id
_entity_poly.type
_entity_poly.pdbx_seq_one_letter_code
_entity_poly.pdbx_strand_id
1 'polypeptide(L)'
;MCARGRARHFARRKSHSGCFGEDIAKAICWNLSTKDRLEWTSELLEGYHAYLHANSPEDCQVTLDNVRKAYDMFMPVAMVTLLFKVVAMKDKEDIEPIIDRAKGLIQNVYTMTKLLEK
;
A
#
# COMPACT_ATOMS: atom_id res chain seq x y z
N MET A 1 5.74 20.24 19.81
CA MET A 1 4.58 19.56 19.18
C MET A 1 5.01 18.97 17.85
N CYS A 2 5.06 17.64 17.73
CA CYS A 2 4.84 16.86 16.50
C CYS A 2 5.00 15.36 16.84
N ALA A 3 3.95 14.59 16.63
CA ALA A 3 3.73 13.23 17.14
C ALA A 3 4.63 12.14 16.49
N ARG A 4 5.95 12.18 16.70
CA ARG A 4 6.92 11.22 16.12
C ARG A 4 7.18 9.95 16.96
N GLY A 5 6.30 9.63 17.90
CA GLY A 5 6.51 8.56 18.89
C GLY A 5 5.94 7.19 18.54
N ARG A 6 4.77 7.12 17.89
CA ARG A 6 4.00 5.85 17.81
C ARG A 6 4.24 5.00 16.57
N ALA A 7 4.68 5.59 15.45
CA ALA A 7 4.92 4.82 14.22
C ALA A 7 6.16 3.88 14.29
N ARG A 8 7.15 4.20 15.14
CA ARG A 8 8.43 3.46 15.18
C ARG A 8 8.36 2.13 15.95
N HIS A 9 7.39 1.93 16.82
CA HIS A 9 7.33 0.72 17.65
C HIS A 9 6.65 -0.47 16.97
N PHE A 10 5.81 -0.24 15.95
CA PHE A 10 5.07 -1.30 15.26
C PHE A 10 5.87 -1.98 14.14
N ALA A 11 6.84 -1.28 13.53
CA ALA A 11 7.57 -1.75 12.35
C ALA A 11 8.56 -2.89 12.65
N ARG A 12 9.14 -2.97 13.86
CA ARG A 12 10.21 -3.93 14.18
C ARG A 12 9.77 -5.39 14.37
N ARG A 13 8.49 -5.67 14.62
CA ARG A 13 8.01 -7.05 14.91
C ARG A 13 7.40 -7.79 13.71
N LYS A 14 7.34 -7.16 12.52
CA LYS A 14 6.70 -7.73 11.32
C LYS A 14 7.59 -7.71 10.07
N SER A 15 8.90 -7.45 10.24
CA SER A 15 9.84 -7.49 9.12
C SER A 15 10.05 -8.95 8.68
N HIS A 16 9.82 -9.22 7.41
CA HIS A 16 10.14 -10.49 6.76
C HIS A 16 10.89 -10.18 5.45
N SER A 17 11.60 -11.17 4.90
CA SER A 17 12.08 -11.05 3.52
C SER A 17 10.87 -10.89 2.60
N GLY A 18 10.80 -9.79 1.87
CA GLY A 18 9.68 -9.44 1.02
C GLY A 18 10.14 -8.78 -0.27
N CYS A 19 9.23 -8.67 -1.22
CA CYS A 19 9.43 -7.89 -2.43
C CYS A 19 9.22 -6.40 -2.11
N PHE A 20 10.11 -5.52 -2.58
CA PHE A 20 9.96 -4.08 -2.36
C PHE A 20 8.62 -3.54 -2.91
N GLY A 21 8.12 -4.13 -4.01
CA GLY A 21 6.83 -3.83 -4.61
C GLY A 21 5.66 -4.16 -3.68
N GLU A 22 5.77 -5.25 -2.92
CA GLU A 22 4.78 -5.62 -1.90
C GLU A 22 4.78 -4.63 -0.74
N ASP A 23 5.98 -4.26 -0.26
CA ASP A 23 6.14 -3.34 0.87
C ASP A 23 5.58 -1.95 0.54
N ILE A 24 5.93 -1.39 -0.63
CA ILE A 24 5.43 -0.08 -1.05
C ILE A 24 3.92 -0.09 -1.31
N ALA A 25 3.41 -1.15 -1.93
CA ALA A 25 1.97 -1.30 -2.17
C ALA A 25 1.21 -1.36 -0.84
N LYS A 26 1.68 -2.12 0.15
CA LYS A 26 1.09 -2.15 1.50
C LYS A 26 1.23 -0.82 2.22
N ALA A 27 2.39 -0.18 2.16
CA ALA A 27 2.62 1.11 2.81
C ALA A 27 1.63 2.17 2.31
N ILE A 28 1.36 2.22 1.01
CA ILE A 28 0.39 3.15 0.43
C ILE A 28 -1.05 2.69 0.72
N CYS A 29 -1.41 1.44 0.38
CA CYS A 29 -2.78 0.95 0.47
C CYS A 29 -3.33 0.91 1.89
N TRP A 30 -2.49 0.61 2.88
CA TRP A 30 -2.93 0.40 4.26
C TRP A 30 -3.01 1.71 5.05
N ASN A 31 -2.32 2.77 4.61
CA ASN A 31 -2.22 4.01 5.38
C ASN A 31 -2.98 5.18 4.73
N LEU A 32 -3.26 5.14 3.43
CA LEU A 32 -3.94 6.23 2.72
C LEU A 32 -5.41 5.91 2.42
N SER A 33 -6.25 6.95 2.40
CA SER A 33 -7.62 6.86 1.90
C SER A 33 -7.64 6.61 0.39
N THR A 34 -8.77 6.17 -0.16
CA THR A 34 -8.89 6.00 -1.62
C THR A 34 -8.66 7.30 -2.37
N LYS A 35 -9.16 8.42 -1.84
CA LYS A 35 -8.93 9.75 -2.40
C LYS A 35 -7.43 10.07 -2.43
N ASP A 36 -6.76 9.93 -1.28
CA ASP A 36 -5.34 10.28 -1.17
C ASP A 36 -4.46 9.38 -2.04
N ARG A 37 -4.83 8.10 -2.24
CA ARG A 37 -4.11 7.23 -3.18
C ARG A 37 -4.23 7.74 -4.61
N LEU A 38 -5.41 8.15 -5.05
CA LEU A 38 -5.59 8.65 -6.42
C LEU A 38 -4.83 9.97 -6.64
N GLU A 39 -4.72 10.80 -5.60
CA GLU A 39 -4.06 12.11 -5.67
C GLU A 39 -2.53 12.02 -5.56
N TRP A 40 -2.01 11.21 -4.62
CA TRP A 40 -0.60 11.29 -4.21
C TRP A 40 0.27 10.12 -4.65
N THR A 41 -0.28 9.05 -5.25
CA THR A 41 0.51 7.84 -5.55
C THR A 41 1.71 8.14 -6.44
N SER A 42 1.56 8.91 -7.52
CA SER A 42 2.67 9.20 -8.44
C SER A 42 3.86 9.85 -7.74
N GLU A 43 3.60 10.86 -6.92
CA GLU A 43 4.62 11.59 -6.17
C GLU A 43 5.29 10.72 -5.08
N LEU A 44 4.50 9.84 -4.45
CA LEU A 44 5.03 8.89 -3.46
C LEU A 44 5.97 7.86 -4.10
N LEU A 45 5.64 7.37 -5.29
CA LEU A 45 6.50 6.43 -6.03
C LEU A 45 7.78 7.11 -6.53
N GLU A 46 7.69 8.37 -6.95
CA GLU A 46 8.85 9.19 -7.32
C GLU A 46 9.77 9.45 -6.12
N GLY A 47 9.20 9.88 -4.99
CA GLY A 47 9.96 10.07 -3.75
C GLY A 47 10.61 8.79 -3.26
N TYR A 48 9.92 7.65 -3.38
CA TYR A 48 10.48 6.35 -3.06
C TYR A 48 11.65 5.97 -3.98
N HIS A 49 11.51 6.15 -5.29
CA HIS A 49 12.57 5.88 -6.26
C HIS A 49 13.80 6.75 -6.01
N ALA A 50 13.61 8.05 -5.77
CA ALA A 50 14.70 8.97 -5.44
C ALA A 50 15.43 8.54 -4.16
N TYR A 51 14.69 8.14 -3.12
CA TYR A 51 15.29 7.63 -1.88
C TYR A 51 16.04 6.32 -2.12
N LEU A 52 15.47 5.39 -2.89
CA LEU A 52 16.10 4.12 -3.23
C LEU A 52 17.42 4.37 -3.96
N HIS A 53 17.43 5.22 -4.97
CA HIS A 53 18.63 5.54 -5.74
C HIS A 53 19.70 6.24 -4.89
N ALA A 54 19.31 7.15 -4.00
CA ALA A 54 20.25 7.85 -3.11
C ALA A 54 20.91 6.94 -2.05
N ASN A 55 20.29 5.79 -1.74
CA ASN A 55 20.74 4.87 -0.69
C ASN A 55 21.15 3.49 -1.22
N SER A 56 21.16 3.29 -2.54
CA SER A 56 21.60 2.04 -3.15
C SER A 56 23.03 2.17 -3.68
N PRO A 57 23.72 1.04 -3.91
CA PRO A 57 25.00 1.06 -4.61
C PRO A 57 24.87 1.64 -6.03
N GLU A 58 25.98 2.13 -6.61
CA GLU A 58 26.02 2.81 -7.92
C GLU A 58 25.48 1.97 -9.08
N ASP A 59 25.41 0.64 -8.93
CA ASP A 59 24.92 -0.29 -9.95
C ASP A 59 23.41 -0.56 -9.85
N CYS A 60 22.67 0.11 -8.96
CA CYS A 60 21.23 -0.09 -8.80
C CYS A 60 20.45 0.32 -10.07
N GLN A 61 20.05 -0.69 -10.85
CA GLN A 61 19.32 -0.51 -12.12
C GLN A 61 17.80 -0.31 -11.94
N VAL A 62 17.32 -0.03 -10.73
CA VAL A 62 15.88 0.14 -10.50
C VAL A 62 15.45 1.49 -11.05
N THR A 63 14.68 1.47 -12.15
CA THR A 63 14.07 2.67 -12.73
C THR A 63 12.75 3.01 -12.04
N LEU A 64 12.30 4.26 -12.18
CA LEU A 64 10.98 4.68 -11.72
C LEU A 64 9.85 3.83 -12.34
N ASP A 65 10.01 3.42 -13.60
CA ASP A 65 9.05 2.53 -14.26
C ASP A 65 9.03 1.12 -13.64
N ASN A 66 10.17 0.61 -13.16
CA ASN A 66 10.18 -0.63 -12.39
C ASN A 66 9.40 -0.48 -11.09
N VAL A 67 9.52 0.65 -10.40
CA VAL A 67 8.79 0.94 -9.17
C VAL A 67 7.29 1.01 -9.43
N ARG A 68 6.85 1.75 -10.46
CA ARG A 68 5.44 1.86 -10.86
C ARG A 68 4.84 0.51 -11.22
N LYS A 69 5.51 -0.26 -12.08
CA LYS A 69 5.06 -1.61 -12.46
C LYS A 69 4.97 -2.56 -11.26
N ALA A 70 5.95 -2.50 -10.35
CA ALA A 70 5.93 -3.29 -9.14
C ALA A 70 4.75 -2.89 -8.23
N TYR A 71 4.52 -1.58 -8.04
CA TYR A 71 3.37 -1.10 -7.28
C TYR A 71 2.04 -1.61 -7.88
N ASP A 72 1.83 -1.44 -9.18
CA ASP A 72 0.60 -1.85 -9.86
C ASP A 72 0.36 -3.37 -9.75
N MET A 73 1.43 -4.16 -9.89
CA MET A 73 1.38 -5.62 -9.75
C MET A 73 0.98 -6.06 -8.34
N PHE A 74 1.50 -5.39 -7.30
CA PHE A 74 1.29 -5.78 -5.91
C PHE A 74 0.11 -5.07 -5.23
N MET A 75 -0.46 -4.03 -5.85
CA MET A 75 -1.61 -3.30 -5.31
C MET A 75 -2.80 -4.23 -4.99
N PRO A 76 -3.23 -5.17 -5.86
CA PRO A 76 -4.32 -6.10 -5.52
C PRO A 76 -3.98 -6.98 -4.31
N VAL A 77 -2.73 -7.46 -4.22
CA VAL A 77 -2.27 -8.27 -3.08
C VAL A 77 -2.29 -7.45 -1.79
N ALA A 78 -1.84 -6.19 -1.82
CA ALA A 78 -1.89 -5.29 -0.68
C ALA A 78 -3.33 -5.05 -0.22
N MET A 79 -4.28 -4.89 -1.15
CA MET A 79 -5.69 -4.72 -0.83
C MET A 79 -6.32 -5.97 -0.21
N VAL A 80 -6.06 -7.16 -0.77
CA VAL A 80 -6.58 -8.43 -0.21
C VAL A 80 -5.97 -8.74 1.15
N THR A 81 -4.65 -8.53 1.30
CA THR A 81 -3.96 -8.76 2.58
C THR A 81 -4.34 -7.76 3.67
N LEU A 82 -4.86 -6.59 3.31
CA LEU A 82 -5.46 -5.69 4.28
C LEU A 82 -6.67 -6.34 4.97
N LEU A 83 -7.48 -7.14 4.25
CA LEU A 83 -8.63 -7.85 4.82
C LEU A 83 -8.20 -8.82 5.94
N PHE A 84 -7.12 -9.57 5.72
CA PHE A 84 -6.55 -10.43 6.75
C PHE A 84 -6.09 -9.64 7.97
N LYS A 85 -5.53 -8.44 7.77
CA LYS A 85 -5.18 -7.55 8.88
C LYS A 85 -6.41 -7.11 9.66
N VAL A 86 -7.53 -6.81 9.00
CA VAL A 86 -8.82 -6.51 9.67
C VAL A 86 -9.29 -7.67 10.52
N VAL A 87 -9.30 -8.87 9.96
CA VAL A 87 -9.75 -10.09 10.65
C VAL A 87 -8.84 -10.43 11.84
N ALA A 88 -7.56 -10.10 11.76
CA ALA A 88 -6.59 -10.32 12.84
C ALA A 88 -6.61 -9.25 13.95
N MET A 89 -7.27 -8.11 13.73
CA MET A 89 -7.42 -7.08 14.75
C MET A 89 -8.48 -7.51 15.76
N LYS A 90 -8.15 -7.43 17.05
CA LYS A 90 -9.03 -7.86 18.16
C LYS A 90 -9.87 -6.71 18.73
N ASP A 91 -9.50 -5.48 18.42
CA ASP A 91 -10.15 -4.27 18.93
C ASP A 91 -11.25 -3.80 17.98
N LYS A 92 -12.49 -3.73 18.47
CA LYS A 92 -13.68 -3.52 17.63
C LYS A 92 -13.79 -2.10 17.06
N GLU A 93 -13.30 -1.09 17.79
CA GLU A 93 -13.37 0.32 17.36
C GLU A 93 -12.50 0.62 16.12
N ASP A 94 -11.45 -0.16 15.88
CA ASP A 94 -10.56 0.02 14.73
C ASP A 94 -10.96 -0.84 13.50
N ILE A 95 -11.95 -1.73 13.64
CA ILE A 95 -12.32 -2.72 12.61
C ILE A 95 -13.36 -2.15 11.63
N GLU A 96 -14.34 -1.39 12.12
CA GLU A 96 -15.43 -0.82 11.31
C GLU A 96 -14.93 0.02 10.11
N PRO A 97 -13.98 0.96 10.28
CA PRO A 97 -13.50 1.78 9.15
C PRO A 97 -12.82 0.94 8.06
N ILE A 98 -12.22 -0.19 8.43
CA ILE A 98 -11.50 -1.05 7.48
C ILE A 98 -12.46 -2.03 6.80
N ILE A 99 -13.51 -2.48 7.49
CA ILE A 99 -14.63 -3.23 6.88
C ILE A 99 -15.33 -2.37 5.81
N ASP A 100 -15.59 -1.10 6.09
CA ASP A 100 -16.24 -0.23 5.11
C ASP A 100 -15.35 0.04 3.89
N ARG A 101 -14.04 0.18 4.12
CA ARG A 101 -13.06 0.25 3.02
C ARG A 101 -13.03 -1.04 2.18
N ALA A 102 -13.12 -2.21 2.83
CA ALA A 102 -13.16 -3.51 2.15
C ALA A 102 -14.39 -3.66 1.25
N LYS A 103 -15.57 -3.29 1.76
CA LYS A 103 -16.83 -3.33 0.99
C LYS A 103 -16.77 -2.43 -0.24
N GLY A 104 -16.24 -1.21 -0.10
CA GLY A 104 -16.06 -0.29 -1.23
C GLY A 104 -15.15 -0.85 -2.32
N LEU A 105 -14.09 -1.57 -1.94
CA LEU A 105 -13.17 -2.20 -2.89
C LEU A 105 -13.81 -3.34 -3.69
N ILE A 106 -14.57 -4.21 -3.03
CA ILE A 106 -15.31 -5.30 -3.69
C ILE A 106 -16.31 -4.72 -4.71
N GLN A 107 -17.04 -3.67 -4.32
CA GLN A 107 -18.02 -3.02 -5.20
C GLN A 107 -17.38 -2.41 -6.46
N ASN A 108 -16.19 -1.81 -6.31
CA ASN A 108 -15.46 -1.24 -7.44
C ASN A 108 -14.99 -2.32 -8.42
N VAL A 109 -14.49 -3.45 -7.93
CA VAL A 109 -14.10 -4.58 -8.78
C VAL A 109 -15.31 -5.07 -9.58
N TYR A 110 -16.45 -5.33 -8.95
CA TYR A 110 -17.66 -5.76 -9.66
C TYR A 110 -18.13 -4.77 -10.73
N THR A 111 -18.00 -3.47 -10.45
CA THR A 111 -18.40 -2.42 -11.39
C THR A 111 -17.48 -2.37 -12.60
N MET A 112 -16.16 -2.50 -12.38
CA MET A 112 -15.18 -2.56 -13.47
C MET A 112 -15.36 -3.81 -14.33
N THR A 113 -15.61 -4.98 -13.74
CA THR A 113 -15.84 -6.22 -14.52
C THR A 113 -17.09 -6.10 -15.40
N LYS A 114 -18.19 -5.53 -14.88
CA LYS A 114 -19.42 -5.31 -15.67
C LYS A 114 -19.26 -4.32 -16.82
N LEU A 115 -18.36 -3.34 -16.69
CA LEU A 115 -18.08 -2.38 -17.76
C LEU A 115 -17.24 -3.00 -18.89
N LEU A 116 -16.47 -4.04 -18.59
CA LEU A 116 -15.67 -4.80 -19.57
C LEU A 116 -16.47 -5.88 -20.30
N GLU A 117 -17.69 -6.20 -19.84
CA GLU A 117 -18.63 -7.13 -20.47
C GLU A 117 -19.55 -6.47 -21.52
N LYS A 118 -19.36 -5.17 -21.82
CA LYS A 118 -20.05 -4.42 -22.88
C LYS A 118 -19.09 -4.04 -24.00
#